data_AF-A0A8T3X7G2-F1
#
_entry.id   AF-A0A8T3X7G2-F1
#
_cell.length_a   1.000
_cell.length_b   1.000
_cell.length_c   1.000
_cell.angle_alpha   90.00
_cell.angle_beta   90.00
_cell.angle_gamma   90.00
#
_symmetry.space_group_name_H-M   'P 1'
#
loop_
_entity.id
_entity.type
_entity.pdbx_description
1 polymer ?
#
loop_
_entity_poly.entity_id
_entity_poly.type
_entity_poly.pdbx_seq_one_letter_code
_entity_poly.pdbx_strand_id
1 'polypeptide(L)'
;MLIKSTKDWKQFLDSEDEERLNRLLKEAAKYRGAYRNADDVKIAQLWSALLEMKKENDSLKRRVDDMESIFEFVYSKMKKKHEEREELFKSLEKF
;
A
#
# COMPACT_ATOMS: atom_id res chain seq x y z
N MET A 1 -35.04 -29.52 14.34
CA MET A 1 -34.03 -28.77 13.57
C MET A 1 -32.92 -28.36 14.52
N LEU A 2 -31.72 -28.93 14.35
CA LEU A 2 -30.55 -28.49 15.11
C LEU A 2 -30.12 -27.12 14.56
N ILE A 3 -30.39 -26.05 15.31
CA ILE A 3 -29.79 -24.74 15.06
C ILE A 3 -28.29 -24.92 15.33
N LYS A 4 -27.52 -25.17 14.27
CA LYS A 4 -26.06 -25.12 14.34
C LYS A 4 -25.72 -23.68 14.70
N SER A 5 -25.37 -23.46 15.96
CA SER A 5 -24.72 -22.23 16.40
C SER A 5 -23.42 -22.10 15.61
N THR A 6 -23.48 -21.48 14.44
CA THR A 6 -22.31 -21.02 13.73
C THR A 6 -21.76 -19.86 14.55
N LYS A 7 -20.70 -20.13 15.32
CA LYS A 7 -19.89 -19.09 15.94
C LYS A 7 -19.37 -18.20 14.81
N ASP A 8 -20.04 -17.08 14.55
CA ASP A 8 -19.57 -16.09 13.59
C ASP A 8 -18.53 -15.23 14.31
N TRP A 9 -17.26 -15.52 14.07
CA TRP A 9 -16.18 -14.79 14.71
C TRP A 9 -16.18 -13.29 14.33
N LYS A 10 -16.83 -12.92 13.22
CA LYS A 10 -16.93 -11.53 12.77
C LYS A 10 -17.70 -10.64 13.74
N GLN A 11 -18.59 -11.22 14.56
CA GLN A 11 -19.29 -10.48 15.61
C GLN A 11 -18.34 -9.95 16.72
N PHE A 12 -17.09 -10.41 16.74
CA PHE A 12 -16.05 -9.92 17.64
C PHE A 12 -15.14 -8.86 16.99
N LEU A 13 -15.37 -8.51 15.72
CA LEU A 13 -14.75 -7.35 15.09
C LEU A 13 -15.56 -6.10 15.45
N ASP A 14 -14.88 -4.97 15.56
CA ASP A 14 -15.59 -3.69 15.53
C ASP A 14 -16.16 -3.42 14.13
N SER A 15 -17.07 -2.44 14.04
CA SER A 15 -17.73 -2.11 12.79
C SER A 15 -16.78 -1.63 11.70
N GLU A 16 -15.66 -1.01 12.07
CA GLU A 16 -14.70 -0.49 11.10
C GLU A 16 -13.89 -1.64 10.47
N ASP A 17 -13.42 -2.57 11.29
CA ASP A 17 -12.68 -3.74 10.85
C ASP A 17 -13.55 -4.73 10.08
N GLU A 18 -14.83 -4.88 10.45
CA GLU A 18 -15.78 -5.64 9.64
C GLU A 18 -15.96 -5.02 8.25
N GLU A 19 -16.07 -3.69 8.18
CA GLU A 19 -16.19 -2.97 6.91
C GLU A 19 -14.92 -3.11 6.06
N ARG A 20 -13.74 -2.98 6.67
CA ARG A 20 -12.43 -3.20 6.02
C ARG A 20 -12.32 -4.62 5.46
N LEU A 21 -12.68 -5.63 6.24
CA LEU A 21 -12.69 -7.01 5.80
C LEU A 21 -13.64 -7.21 4.61
N ASN A 22 -14.84 -6.63 4.67
CA ASN A 22 -15.81 -6.73 3.59
C ASN A 22 -15.34 -6.04 2.30
N ARG A 23 -14.62 -4.91 2.39
CA ARG A 23 -13.98 -4.26 1.23
C ARG A 23 -12.91 -5.16 0.61
N LEU A 24 -12.01 -5.71 1.42
CA LEU A 24 -10.97 -6.62 0.95
C LEU A 24 -11.54 -7.85 0.24
N LEU A 25 -12.62 -8.44 0.78
CA LEU A 25 -13.30 -9.58 0.17
C LEU A 25 -14.02 -9.20 -1.14
N LYS A 26 -14.52 -7.97 -1.27
CA LYS A 26 -15.09 -7.46 -2.53
C LYS A 26 -14.01 -7.30 -3.61
N GLU A 27 -12.83 -6.81 -3.26
CA GLU A 27 -11.70 -6.68 -4.19
C GLU A 27 -11.19 -8.04 -4.64
N ALA A 28 -11.08 -8.99 -3.70
CA ALA A 28 -10.72 -10.38 -4.00
C ALA A 28 -11.75 -11.09 -4.91
N ALA A 29 -12.98 -10.56 -5.04
CA ALA A 29 -14.02 -11.16 -5.88
C ALA A 29 -13.67 -11.20 -7.38
N LYS A 30 -12.69 -10.42 -7.84
CA LYS A 30 -12.17 -10.53 -9.22
C LYS A 30 -11.49 -11.88 -9.50
N TYR A 31 -11.05 -12.58 -8.44
CA TYR A 31 -10.50 -13.94 -8.53
C TYR A 31 -11.54 -15.02 -8.29
N ARG A 32 -12.84 -14.70 -8.38
CA ARG A 32 -13.92 -15.66 -8.15
C ARG A 32 -13.84 -16.91 -9.00
N GLY A 33 -13.34 -16.81 -10.23
CA GLY A 33 -13.06 -17.99 -11.06
C GLY A 33 -11.99 -18.90 -10.45
N ALA A 34 -10.94 -18.35 -9.82
CA ALA A 34 -9.87 -19.13 -9.22
C ALA A 34 -10.34 -19.84 -7.94
N TYR A 35 -10.91 -19.09 -6.98
CA TYR A 35 -11.25 -19.70 -5.68
C TYR A 35 -12.49 -20.61 -5.73
N ARG A 36 -13.41 -20.45 -6.70
CA ARG A 36 -14.58 -21.34 -6.84
C ARG A 36 -14.22 -22.72 -7.38
N ASN A 37 -13.11 -22.83 -8.09
CA ASN A 37 -12.64 -24.09 -8.68
C ASN A 37 -11.52 -24.74 -7.85
N ALA A 38 -11.28 -24.24 -6.63
CA ALA A 38 -10.30 -24.79 -5.72
C ALA A 38 -10.92 -25.85 -4.78
N ASP A 39 -10.13 -26.83 -4.38
CA ASP A 39 -10.55 -27.88 -3.42
C ASP A 39 -10.99 -27.27 -2.08
N ASP A 40 -10.28 -26.24 -1.62
CA ASP A 40 -10.69 -25.42 -0.47
C ASP A 40 -10.94 -23.97 -0.91
N VAL A 41 -12.21 -23.68 -1.12
CA VAL A 41 -12.71 -22.35 -1.52
C VAL A 41 -12.31 -21.27 -0.52
N LYS A 42 -12.34 -21.56 0.79
CA LYS A 42 -12.07 -20.56 1.84
C LYS A 42 -10.60 -20.21 1.87
N ILE A 43 -9.72 -21.22 1.82
CA ILE A 43 -8.28 -21.02 1.74
C ILE A 43 -7.92 -20.27 0.45
N ALA A 44 -8.48 -20.66 -0.69
CA ALA A 44 -8.21 -19.99 -1.96
C ALA A 44 -8.71 -18.52 -1.97
N GLN A 45 -9.85 -18.24 -1.32
CA GLN A 45 -10.34 -16.87 -1.17
C GLN A 45 -9.42 -16.03 -0.27
N LEU A 46 -8.87 -16.61 0.81
CA LEU A 46 -7.86 -15.96 1.66
C LEU A 46 -6.58 -15.64 0.88
N TRP A 47 -6.06 -16.59 0.11
CA TRP A 47 -4.90 -16.34 -0.76
C TRP A 47 -5.17 -15.25 -1.80
N SER A 48 -6.38 -15.22 -2.35
CA SER A 48 -6.79 -14.17 -3.30
C SER A 48 -6.82 -12.79 -2.64
N ALA A 49 -7.32 -12.69 -1.40
CA ALA A 49 -7.28 -11.47 -0.61
C ALA A 49 -5.85 -11.04 -0.25
N LEU A 50 -4.99 -11.99 0.15
CA LEU A 50 -3.58 -11.71 0.43
C LEU A 50 -2.84 -11.19 -0.80
N LEU A 51 -3.14 -11.74 -1.98
CA LEU A 51 -2.58 -11.25 -3.24
C LEU A 51 -2.97 -9.80 -3.53
N GLU A 52 -4.19 -9.39 -3.20
CA GLU A 52 -4.60 -7.98 -3.29
C GLU A 52 -3.82 -7.09 -2.36
N MET A 53 -3.73 -7.46 -1.08
CA MET A 53 -2.94 -6.70 -0.11
C MET A 53 -1.47 -6.57 -0.55
N LYS A 54 -0.90 -7.62 -1.15
CA LYS A 54 0.46 -7.56 -1.69
C LYS A 54 0.58 -6.57 -2.85
N LYS A 55 -0.39 -6.53 -3.76
CA LYS A 55 -0.41 -5.57 -4.89
C LYS A 55 -0.53 -4.13 -4.40
N GLU A 56 -1.39 -3.88 -3.41
CA GLU A 56 -1.52 -2.57 -2.80
C GLU A 56 -0.22 -2.15 -2.11
N ASN A 57 0.38 -3.05 -1.33
CA ASN A 57 1.67 -2.78 -0.68
C ASN A 57 2.79 -2.49 -1.70
N ASP A 58 2.84 -3.22 -2.81
CA ASP A 58 3.83 -2.96 -3.87
C ASP A 58 3.58 -1.63 -4.57
N SER A 59 2.31 -1.25 -4.77
CA SER A 59 1.94 0.06 -5.30
C SER A 59 2.35 1.19 -4.35
N LEU A 60 2.10 1.02 -3.04
CA LEU A 60 2.50 1.98 -2.02
C LEU A 60 4.02 2.13 -1.94
N LYS A 61 4.77 1.03 -1.95
CA LYS A 61 6.24 1.04 -1.97
C LYS A 61 6.77 1.82 -3.17
N ARG A 62 6.29 1.53 -4.38
CA ARG A 62 6.69 2.27 -5.58
C ARG A 62 6.43 3.76 -5.45
N ARG A 63 5.28 4.15 -4.90
CA ARG A 63 4.96 5.58 -4.67
C ARG A 63 5.90 6.23 -3.66
N VAL A 64 6.34 5.49 -2.64
CA VAL A 64 7.34 5.98 -1.68
C VAL A 64 8.70 6.13 -2.36
N ASP A 65 9.15 5.12 -3.11
CA ASP A 65 10.41 5.15 -3.85
C ASP A 65 10.44 6.33 -4.86
N ASP A 66 9.33 6.58 -5.55
CA ASP A 66 9.16 7.72 -6.45
C ASP A 66 9.27 9.06 -5.71
N MET A 67 8.65 9.17 -4.53
CA MET A 67 8.72 10.36 -3.68
C MET A 67 10.14 10.62 -3.18
N GLU A 68 10.84 9.58 -2.72
CA GLU A 68 12.24 9.66 -2.29
C GLU A 68 13.12 10.18 -3.42
N SER A 69 12.98 9.63 -4.63
CA SER A 69 13.71 10.06 -5.82
C SER A 69 13.46 11.54 -6.15
N ILE A 70 12.22 12.01 -6.04
CA ILE A 70 11.87 13.42 -6.25
C ILE A 70 12.52 14.30 -5.19
N PHE A 71 12.48 13.89 -3.92
CA PHE A 71 13.06 14.67 -2.83
C PHE A 71 14.58 14.76 -2.93
N GLU A 72 15.27 13.69 -3.30
CA GLU A 72 16.72 13.71 -3.58
C GLU A 72 17.06 14.65 -4.73
N PHE A 73 16.27 14.62 -5.81
CA PHE A 73 16.45 15.52 -6.94
C PHE A 73 16.26 17.00 -6.54
N VAL A 74 15.22 17.31 -5.77
CA VAL A 74 14.97 18.68 -5.28
C VAL A 74 16.11 19.13 -4.36
N TYR A 75 16.53 18.27 -3.43
CA TYR A 75 17.62 18.55 -2.50
C TYR A 75 18.93 18.83 -3.22
N SER A 76 19.31 17.99 -4.20
CA SER A 76 20.54 18.18 -4.97
C SER A 76 20.54 19.49 -5.77
N LYS A 77 19.40 19.86 -6.36
CA LYS A 77 19.25 21.16 -7.04
C LYS A 77 19.37 22.34 -6.07
N MET A 78 18.76 22.25 -4.89
CA MET A 78 18.86 23.31 -3.88
C MET A 78 20.29 23.46 -3.38
N LYS A 79 20.98 22.35 -3.12
CA LYS A 79 22.39 22.34 -2.69
C LYS A 79 23.29 23.00 -3.72
N LYS A 80 23.17 22.60 -5.00
CA LYS A 80 23.95 23.18 -6.09
C LYS A 80 23.74 24.70 -6.21
N LYS A 81 22.48 25.15 -6.16
CA LYS A 81 22.14 26.59 -6.21
C LYS A 81 22.73 27.36 -5.02
N HIS A 82 22.77 26.73 -3.84
CA HIS A 82 23.40 27.33 -2.67
C HIS A 82 24.92 27.45 -2.85
N GLU A 83 25.59 26.42 -3.35
CA GLU A 83 27.03 26.43 -3.63
C GLU A 83 27.40 27.49 -4.68
N GLU A 84 26.66 27.57 -5.79
CA GLU A 84 26.84 28.62 -6.82
C GLU A 84 26.68 30.04 -6.24
N ARG A 85 25.71 30.22 -5.33
CA ARG A 85 25.49 31.50 -4.65
C ARG A 85 26.66 31.88 -3.73
N GLU A 86 27.17 30.92 -2.97
CA GLU A 86 28.33 31.12 -2.10
C GLU A 86 29.60 31.46 -2.89
N GLU A 87 29.82 30.81 -4.03
CA GLU A 87 30.94 31.11 -4.93
C GLU A 87 30.85 32.53 -5.53
N LEU A 88 29.64 32.96 -5.91
CA LEU A 88 29.39 34.32 -6.38
C LEU A 88 29.71 35.35 -5.28
N PHE A 89 29.25 35.13 -4.04
CA PHE A 89 29.55 36.03 -2.93
C PHE A 89 31.06 36.14 -2.66
N LYS A 90 31.76 35.00 -2.60
CA LYS A 90 33.22 34.99 -2.43
C LYS A 90 33.96 35.69 -3.56
N SER A 91 33.42 35.65 -4.78
CA SER A 91 34.01 36.34 -5.93
C SER A 91 33.81 37.85 -5.83
N LEU A 92 32.65 38.31 -5.34
CA LEU A 92 32.35 39.73 -5.12
C LEU A 92 33.16 40.34 -3.98
N GLU A 93 33.45 39.60 -2.90
CA GLU A 93 34.28 40.09 -1.77
C GLU A 93 35.75 40.30 -2.13
N LYS A 94 36.23 39.72 -3.24
CA LYS A 94 37.63 39.83 -3.69
C LYS A 94 37.91 41.08 -4.53
N PHE A 95 36.88 41.80 -4.97
CA PHE A 95 36.98 43.06 -5.72
C PHE A 95 36.75 44.25 -4.80
#